data_AF-G1V6U1-F1
#
_entry.id   AF-G1V6U1-F1
#
_cell.length_a   1.000
_cell.length_b   1.000
_cell.length_c   1.000
_cell.angle_alpha   90.00
_cell.angle_beta   90.00
_cell.angle_gamma   90.00
#
_symmetry.space_group_name_H-M   'P 1'
#
loop_
_entity.id
_entity.type
_entity.pdbx_description
1 polymer ?
#
loop_
_entity_poly.entity_id
_entity_poly.type
_entity_poly.pdbx_seq_one_letter_code
_entity_poly.pdbx_strand_id
1 'polypeptide(L)'
;MLTIKTLQGTHRMSTQDLLLAVEEAVGNGETSFEIEASGQHDIGGPLWNREGKALRFHVTNPGQRVGSMCLDNTEILVDGPAPADVGWLNAGGRIVVRGDAGDTAGHCAAAGVIHIGGRAGARS
;
A
#
# COMPACT_ATOMS: atom_id res chain seq x y z
N MET A 1 -13.14 9.38 -1.22
CA MET A 1 -12.59 8.45 -0.22
C MET A 1 -13.44 7.19 -0.25
N LEU A 2 -13.01 6.22 -1.05
CA LEU A 2 -13.66 4.93 -1.21
C LEU A 2 -13.19 3.98 -0.11
N THR A 3 -14.12 3.33 0.59
CA THR A 3 -13.79 2.32 1.61
C THR A 3 -13.95 0.92 1.05
N ILE A 4 -12.93 0.07 1.22
CA ILE A 4 -12.95 -1.34 0.84
C ILE A 4 -12.65 -2.19 2.07
N LYS A 5 -13.63 -3.00 2.48
CA LYS A 5 -13.48 -4.00 3.53
C LYS A 5 -13.28 -5.37 2.89
N THR A 6 -12.10 -5.94 3.09
CA THR A 6 -11.70 -7.19 2.42
C THR A 6 -12.17 -8.46 3.13
N LEU A 7 -12.74 -8.35 4.33
CA LEU A 7 -13.30 -9.47 5.08
C LEU A 7 -14.77 -9.18 5.40
N GLN A 8 -15.67 -10.04 4.92
CA GLN A 8 -17.09 -9.98 5.20
C GLN A 8 -17.55 -11.32 5.78
N GLY A 9 -17.83 -11.34 7.08
CA GLY A 9 -18.05 -12.59 7.82
C GLY A 9 -16.83 -13.50 7.74
N THR A 10 -16.97 -14.67 7.12
CA THR A 10 -15.88 -15.62 6.89
C THR A 10 -15.27 -15.53 5.48
N HIS A 11 -15.82 -14.68 4.62
CA HIS A 11 -15.34 -14.53 3.24
C HIS A 11 -14.27 -13.44 3.15
N ARG A 12 -13.05 -13.85 2.80
CA ARG A 12 -11.91 -12.97 2.57
C ARG A 12 -11.72 -12.74 1.06
N MET A 13 -11.82 -11.49 0.63
CA MET A 13 -11.52 -11.03 -0.72
C MET A 13 -10.10 -11.43 -1.10
N SER A 14 -9.91 -11.90 -2.34
CA SER A 14 -8.58 -12.23 -2.83
C SER A 14 -7.74 -10.96 -3.01
N THR A 15 -6.40 -11.11 -3.05
CA THR A 15 -5.52 -9.98 -3.40
C THR A 15 -5.86 -9.46 -4.80
N GLN A 16 -6.10 -10.36 -5.75
CA GLN A 16 -6.43 -9.99 -7.13
C GLN A 16 -7.69 -9.12 -7.20
N ASP A 17 -8.77 -9.54 -6.53
CA ASP A 17 -10.03 -8.80 -6.56
C ASP A 17 -9.88 -7.40 -5.93
N LEU A 18 -9.12 -7.29 -4.83
CA LEU A 18 -8.82 -6.00 -4.21
C LEU A 18 -8.06 -5.08 -5.17
N LEU A 19 -7.00 -5.59 -5.81
CA LEU A 19 -6.18 -4.78 -6.71
C LEU A 19 -6.96 -4.34 -7.94
N LEU A 20 -7.77 -5.22 -8.53
CA LEU A 20 -8.65 -4.88 -9.66
C LEU A 20 -9.69 -3.83 -9.27
N ALA A 21 -10.30 -3.95 -8.09
CA ALA A 21 -11.26 -2.96 -7.59
C ALA A 21 -10.61 -1.58 -7.37
N VAL A 22 -9.38 -1.54 -6.86
CA VAL A 22 -8.61 -0.30 -6.71
C VAL A 22 -8.25 0.29 -8.07
N GLU A 23 -7.78 -0.52 -9.02
CA GLU A 23 -7.43 -0.08 -10.37
C GLU A 23 -8.64 0.52 -11.10
N GLU A 24 -9.79 -0.15 -11.04
CA GLU A 24 -11.05 0.33 -11.61
C GLU A 24 -11.47 1.66 -10.97
N ALA A 25 -11.39 1.77 -9.64
CA ALA A 25 -11.74 3.00 -8.93
C ALA A 25 -10.80 4.16 -9.28
N VAL A 26 -9.48 3.93 -9.39
CA VAL A 26 -8.53 4.93 -9.89
C VAL A 26 -8.88 5.34 -11.33
N GLY A 27 -9.22 4.38 -12.20
CA GLY A 27 -9.68 4.62 -13.57
C GLY A 27 -10.95 5.48 -13.64
N ASN A 28 -11.83 5.34 -12.65
CA ASN A 28 -13.05 6.14 -12.48
C ASN A 28 -12.80 7.50 -11.78
N GLY A 29 -11.55 7.84 -11.49
CA GLY A 29 -11.15 9.14 -10.92
C GLY A 29 -11.10 9.19 -9.39
N GLU A 30 -11.29 8.07 -8.69
CA GLU A 30 -11.06 8.03 -7.24
C GLU A 30 -9.56 8.23 -6.95
N THR A 31 -9.29 8.97 -5.88
CA THR A 31 -7.92 9.36 -5.50
C THR A 31 -7.62 9.10 -4.04
N SER A 32 -8.61 8.67 -3.25
CA SER A 32 -8.46 8.44 -1.83
C SER A 32 -9.14 7.14 -1.42
N PHE A 33 -8.41 6.28 -0.72
CA PHE A 33 -8.83 4.93 -0.37
C PHE A 33 -8.65 4.68 1.12
N GLU A 34 -9.66 4.06 1.72
CA GLU A 34 -9.61 3.46 3.06
C GLU A 34 -9.71 1.95 2.88
N ILE A 35 -8.63 1.21 3.15
CA ILE A 35 -8.54 -0.23 2.90
C ILE A 35 -8.39 -0.96 4.24
N GLU A 36 -9.46 -1.63 4.63
CA GLU A 36 -9.45 -2.60 5.74
C GLU A 36 -9.03 -3.96 5.17
N ALA A 37 -7.71 -4.18 5.11
CA ALA A 37 -7.13 -5.40 4.59
C ALA A 37 -7.13 -6.54 5.64
N SER A 38 -6.92 -7.74 5.13
CA SER A 38 -6.76 -8.98 5.88
C SER A 38 -5.55 -9.73 5.31
N GLY A 39 -4.42 -9.02 5.16
CA GLY A 39 -3.19 -9.58 4.60
C GLY A 39 -3.15 -9.66 3.07
N GLN A 40 -3.91 -8.85 2.32
CA GLN A 40 -3.76 -8.76 0.86
C GLN A 40 -2.45 -8.04 0.52
N HIS A 41 -1.75 -8.53 -0.50
CA HIS A 41 -0.41 -8.07 -0.88
C HIS A 41 -0.48 -6.86 -1.82
N ASP A 42 0.66 -6.20 -2.01
CA ASP A 42 0.90 -5.25 -3.11
C ASP A 42 -0.04 -4.01 -3.14
N ILE A 43 -0.70 -3.72 -2.01
CA ILE A 43 -1.62 -2.58 -1.89
C ILE A 43 -0.85 -1.27 -2.12
N GLY A 44 -1.32 -0.46 -3.07
CA GLY A 44 -0.81 0.90 -3.30
C GLY A 44 0.20 1.05 -4.43
N GLY A 45 0.49 0.01 -5.23
CA GLY A 45 1.23 0.22 -6.47
C GLY A 45 1.61 -1.02 -7.30
N PRO A 46 1.96 -0.83 -8.59
CA PRO A 46 2.10 0.47 -9.26
C PRO A 46 0.75 1.03 -9.71
N LEU A 47 0.44 2.27 -9.33
CA LEU A 47 -0.79 2.98 -9.69
C LEU A 47 -0.46 4.45 -10.01
N TRP A 48 -1.24 5.05 -10.91
CA TRP A 48 -1.15 6.47 -11.25
C TRP A 48 -2.52 6.97 -11.71
N ASN A 49 -2.80 8.25 -11.48
CA ASN A 49 -4.00 8.89 -11.99
C ASN A 49 -3.68 9.61 -13.32
N ARG A 50 -4.52 9.42 -14.34
CA ARG A 50 -4.31 10.01 -15.69
C ARG A 50 -4.26 11.53 -15.71
N GLU A 51 -4.92 12.18 -14.76
CA GLU A 51 -4.96 13.63 -14.61
C GLU A 51 -3.82 14.15 -13.73
N GLY A 52 -2.88 13.29 -13.30
CA GLY A 52 -1.76 13.64 -12.44
C GLY A 52 -2.15 13.92 -10.99
N LYS A 53 -3.37 13.54 -10.57
CA LYS A 53 -3.83 13.72 -9.19
C LYS A 53 -3.10 12.75 -8.26
N ALA A 54 -2.78 13.24 -7.06
CA ALA A 54 -2.16 12.41 -6.04
C ALA A 54 -3.11 11.31 -5.55
N LEU A 55 -2.60 10.09 -5.41
CA LEU A 55 -3.31 8.95 -4.85
C LEU A 55 -2.98 8.83 -3.36
N ARG A 56 -3.99 8.62 -2.52
CA ARG A 56 -3.85 8.50 -1.06
C ARG A 56 -4.49 7.22 -0.57
N PHE A 57 -3.71 6.42 0.14
CA PHE A 57 -4.17 5.18 0.74
C PHE A 57 -4.01 5.24 2.25
N HIS A 58 -5.09 4.97 2.97
CA HIS A 58 -5.05 4.61 4.38
C HIS A 58 -5.35 3.12 4.49
N VAL A 59 -4.45 2.35 5.09
CA VAL A 59 -4.48 0.89 5.06
C VAL A 59 -4.31 0.32 6.45
N THR A 60 -5.17 -0.62 6.84
CA THR A 60 -5.00 -1.42 8.05
C THR A 60 -4.74 -2.87 7.67
N ASN A 61 -3.85 -3.53 8.43
CA ASN A 61 -3.54 -4.97 8.30
C ASN A 61 -3.20 -5.44 6.86
N PRO A 62 -2.23 -4.78 6.18
CA PRO A 62 -1.79 -5.19 4.86
C PRO A 62 -1.01 -6.51 4.89
N GLY A 63 -0.90 -7.14 3.72
CA GLY A 63 0.02 -8.25 3.50
C GLY A 63 1.41 -7.77 3.10
N GLN A 64 2.23 -8.69 2.58
CA GLN A 64 3.57 -8.35 2.08
C GLN A 64 3.50 -7.29 0.99
N ARG A 65 4.58 -6.50 0.87
CA ARG A 65 4.78 -5.56 -0.25
C ARG A 65 3.78 -4.41 -0.35
N VAL A 66 3.24 -3.95 0.77
CA VAL A 66 2.49 -2.69 0.77
C VAL A 66 3.37 -1.56 0.21
N GLY A 67 2.83 -0.82 -0.77
CA GLY A 67 3.57 0.18 -1.54
C GLY A 67 4.59 -0.40 -2.53
N SER A 68 4.37 -1.61 -3.05
CA SER A 68 5.16 -2.16 -4.15
C SER A 68 5.18 -1.24 -5.36
N MET A 69 6.36 -1.01 -5.94
CA MET A 69 6.53 -0.22 -7.17
C MET A 69 5.82 1.15 -7.09
N CYS A 70 5.77 1.75 -5.90
CA CYS A 70 4.99 2.94 -5.64
C CYS A 70 5.56 4.14 -6.42
N LEU A 71 4.73 4.76 -7.25
CA LEU A 71 5.11 5.87 -8.11
C LEU A 71 5.04 7.20 -7.35
N ASP A 72 5.70 8.22 -7.90
CA ASP A 72 5.56 9.60 -7.41
C ASP A 72 4.08 10.06 -7.39
N ASN A 73 3.77 11.06 -6.56
CA ASN A 73 2.40 11.50 -6.24
C ASN A 73 1.51 10.40 -5.63
N THR A 74 2.09 9.38 -5.00
CA THR A 74 1.32 8.39 -4.21
C THR A 74 1.75 8.46 -2.75
N GLU A 75 0.76 8.59 -1.86
CA GLU A 75 0.93 8.60 -0.41
C GLU A 75 0.22 7.39 0.20
N ILE A 76 0.95 6.60 0.98
CA ILE A 76 0.42 5.43 1.68
C ILE A 76 0.67 5.60 3.18
N LEU A 77 -0.40 5.53 3.96
CA LEU A 77 -0.35 5.47 5.42
C LEU A 77 -0.88 4.11 5.86
N VAL A 78 -0.01 3.31 6.48
CA VAL A 78 -0.40 2.07 7.16
C VAL A 78 -0.61 2.36 8.64
N ASP A 79 -1.83 2.14 9.12
CA ASP A 79 -2.19 2.24 10.53
C ASP A 79 -2.03 0.87 11.20
N GLY A 80 -0.85 0.67 11.78
CA GLY A 80 -0.41 -0.60 12.35
C GLY A 80 0.89 -1.11 11.73
N PRO A 81 1.25 -2.37 11.98
CA PRO A 81 2.43 -2.99 11.40
C PRO A 81 2.22 -3.39 9.94
N ALA A 82 3.31 -3.59 9.21
CA ALA A 82 3.32 -4.15 7.87
C ALA A 82 4.32 -5.32 7.76
N PRO A 83 3.98 -6.41 7.05
CA PRO A 83 4.89 -7.53 6.79
C PRO A 83 6.10 -7.14 5.93
N ALA A 84 6.89 -8.14 5.52
CA ALA A 84 8.09 -7.95 4.73
C ALA A 84 7.86 -7.15 3.43
N ASP A 85 8.94 -6.57 2.91
CA ASP A 85 9.03 -5.90 1.61
C ASP A 85 8.21 -4.59 1.50
N VAL A 86 7.97 -3.87 2.60
CA VAL A 86 7.35 -2.53 2.55
C VAL A 86 8.09 -1.63 1.56
N GLY A 87 7.38 -1.08 0.58
CA GLY A 87 7.99 -0.21 -0.43
C GLY A 87 9.00 -0.91 -1.35
N TRP A 88 8.85 -2.22 -1.58
CA TRP A 88 9.65 -2.95 -2.56
C TRP A 88 9.58 -2.27 -3.93
N LEU A 89 10.74 -1.98 -4.51
CA LEU A 89 10.86 -1.22 -5.76
C LEU A 89 10.22 0.18 -5.73
N ASN A 90 10.15 0.84 -4.56
CA ASN A 90 9.61 2.20 -4.47
C ASN A 90 10.30 3.13 -5.49
N ALA A 91 9.52 3.83 -6.29
CA ALA A 91 9.96 4.60 -7.45
C ALA A 91 9.59 6.09 -7.36
N GLY A 92 9.20 6.55 -6.16
CA GLY A 92 8.86 7.96 -5.91
C GLY A 92 7.80 8.16 -4.83
N GLY A 93 7.10 7.10 -4.43
CA GLY A 93 6.03 7.18 -3.45
C GLY A 93 6.49 7.54 -2.04
N ARG A 94 5.55 8.10 -1.26
CA ARG A 94 5.70 8.38 0.16
C ARG A 94 4.93 7.34 0.97
N ILE A 95 5.64 6.48 1.68
CA ILE A 95 5.07 5.38 2.47
C ILE A 95 5.36 5.63 3.95
N VAL A 96 4.33 5.57 4.78
CA VAL A 96 4.43 5.71 6.24
C VAL A 96 3.78 4.50 6.89
N VAL A 97 4.54 3.74 7.68
CA VAL A 97 4.01 2.66 8.52
C VAL A 97 4.08 3.12 9.97
N ARG A 98 2.93 3.20 10.66
CA ARG A 98 2.89 3.66 12.06
C ARG A 98 3.38 2.61 13.06
N GLY A 99 3.43 1.34 12.67
CA GLY A 99 3.97 0.24 13.48
C GLY A 99 5.32 -0.27 12.99
N ASP A 100 5.58 -1.55 13.28
CA ASP A 100 6.77 -2.26 12.83
C ASP A 100 6.68 -2.63 11.34
N ALA A 101 7.84 -2.75 10.69
CA ALA A 101 7.99 -3.33 9.36
C ALA A 101 8.71 -4.67 9.44
N GLY A 102 8.34 -5.61 8.57
CA GLY A 102 9.03 -6.88 8.43
C GLY A 102 10.43 -6.75 7.81
N ASP A 103 10.96 -7.86 7.33
CA ASP A 103 12.25 -7.90 6.63
C ASP A 103 12.19 -7.08 5.32
N THR A 104 13.37 -6.67 4.85
CA THR A 104 13.58 -6.14 3.49
C THR A 104 12.73 -4.91 3.14
N ALA A 105 12.40 -4.05 4.11
CA ALA A 105 11.75 -2.78 3.81
C ALA A 105 12.65 -1.92 2.90
N GLY A 106 12.07 -1.29 1.89
CA GLY A 106 12.81 -0.49 0.90
C GLY A 106 13.69 -1.30 -0.05
N HIS A 107 13.53 -2.62 -0.14
CA HIS A 107 14.32 -3.46 -1.05
C HIS A 107 14.20 -2.98 -2.50
N CYS A 108 15.35 -2.65 -3.10
CA CYS A 108 15.48 -2.09 -4.45
C CYS A 108 14.71 -0.78 -4.68
N ALA A 109 14.45 0.02 -3.64
CA ALA A 109 13.90 1.35 -3.80
C ALA A 109 14.87 2.24 -4.62
N ALA A 110 14.33 2.91 -5.64
CA ALA A 110 15.08 3.80 -6.52
C ALA A 110 14.82 5.29 -6.22
N ALA A 111 13.65 5.61 -5.65
CA ALA A 111 13.27 6.98 -5.26
C ALA A 111 12.16 6.96 -4.19
N GLY A 112 11.72 8.14 -3.75
CA GLY A 112 10.66 8.31 -2.75
C GLY A 112 11.18 8.24 -1.32
N VAL A 113 10.25 8.11 -0.36
CA VAL A 113 10.57 8.03 1.07
C VAL A 113 9.71 6.98 1.77
N ILE A 114 10.32 6.23 2.69
CA ILE A 114 9.66 5.22 3.51
C ILE A 114 9.95 5.56 4.97
N HIS A 115 8.90 5.76 5.77
CA HIS A 115 9.00 6.02 7.20
C HIS A 115 8.42 4.86 7.99
N ILE A 116 9.23 4.27 8.87
CA ILE A 116 8.80 3.22 9.80
C ILE A 116 8.75 3.81 11.21
N GLY A 117 7.57 3.78 11.85
CA GLY A 117 7.36 4.30 13.20
C GLY A 117 7.83 3.36 14.30
N GLY A 118 7.89 2.06 14.01
CA GLY A 118 8.39 1.01 14.90
C GLY A 118 9.79 0.51 14.54
N ARG A 119 10.01 -0.79 14.71
CA ARG A 119 11.23 -1.50 14.32
C ARG A 119 11.11 -2.02 12.89
N ALA A 120 12.24 -2.20 12.22
CA ALA A 120 12.32 -2.88 10.93
C ALA A 120 13.03 -4.24 11.09
N GLY A 121 12.65 -5.20 10.26
CA GLY A 121 13.26 -6.53 10.21
C GLY A 121 14.63 -6.53 9.54
N ALA A 122 15.15 -7.73 9.28
CA ALA A 122 16.46 -7.90 8.67
C ALA A 122 16.53 -7.27 7.28
N ARG A 123 17.68 -6.64 6.97
CA ARG A 123 17.99 -6.06 5.63
C ARG A 123 17.05 -4.91 5.19
N SER A 124 16.67 -4.05 6.11
CA SER A 124 15.84 -2.84 5.90
C SER A 124 16.63 -1.54 5.99
#